data_AF-E9E034-F1
#
_entry.id   AF-E9E034-F1
#
_cell.length_a   1.000
_cell.length_b   1.000
_cell.length_c   1.000
_cell.angle_alpha   90.00
_cell.angle_beta   90.00
_cell.angle_gamma   90.00
#
_symmetry.space_group_name_H-M   'P 1'
#
loop_
_entity.id
_entity.type
_entity.pdbx_description
1 polymer ?
#
loop_
_entity_poly.entity_id
_entity_poly.type
_entity_poly.pdbx_seq_one_letter_code
_entity_poly.pdbx_strand_id
1 'polypeptide(L)'
;MSLIQPFISHIDFRDLKKRQVRLLHLSVKEFITKSLVSPGTPNKLSSEFCTEIVEAELLNTCVRYLLLEEIDQRRLFSDEQLAIEALPQEVDLFNDDIKSNNYTTSCTWDEWEKTMIRYDPTERGFGEFFVYASCYWVEHLSMITRPSLLELASIEKLCQPGSTRIHNWIEQNRRPGCVILPRFEFDPSLYDPLGITALFGSPEMFRHVVESWDFSNENFLPESNMRAADQLIRWGDISRLRMLPLDERAKHQVLILDFFQLAINQWYRRKADLRCQSWDAVFDLVDDILDAIIQEKWAKELLCAAAGKGCMPMIRRLVSRARINKELERELLRQDFRYPYEAVYTNAVHQSIDEAMKGDHIEVVEYLLDQYGTEAHLPNSNSHEKDALHLDVEKCGPDMRKH
;
A
#
# COMPACT_ATOMS: atom_id res chain seq x y z
N MET A 1 -5.32 -42.94 -17.61
CA MET A 1 -4.53 -41.69 -17.60
C MET A 1 -4.73 -40.80 -18.85
N SER A 2 -5.39 -41.25 -19.94
CA SER A 2 -5.53 -40.47 -21.20
C SER A 2 -6.69 -39.47 -21.27
N LEU A 3 -7.58 -39.43 -20.26
CA LEU A 3 -8.80 -38.61 -20.30
C LEU A 3 -8.63 -37.16 -19.83
N ILE A 4 -7.49 -36.83 -19.19
CA ILE A 4 -7.24 -35.50 -18.60
C ILE A 4 -6.21 -34.69 -19.40
N GLN A 5 -5.53 -35.34 -20.35
CA GLN A 5 -4.46 -34.79 -21.17
C GLN A 5 -4.86 -33.56 -22.03
N PRO A 6 -6.11 -33.38 -22.48
CA PRO A 6 -6.53 -32.15 -23.17
C PRO A 6 -6.71 -30.94 -22.26
N PHE A 7 -6.79 -31.14 -20.94
CA PHE A 7 -7.16 -30.10 -19.98
C PHE A 7 -5.98 -29.58 -19.13
N ILE A 8 -4.83 -30.23 -19.27
CA ILE A 8 -3.57 -29.92 -18.60
C ILE A 8 -2.53 -29.76 -19.72
N SER A 9 -1.95 -28.57 -19.92
CA SER A 9 -0.84 -28.46 -20.88
C SER A 9 0.36 -29.24 -20.38
N HIS A 10 1.07 -29.85 -21.33
CA HIS A 10 2.29 -30.62 -21.09
C HIS A 10 3.23 -29.93 -20.11
N ILE A 11 3.43 -30.60 -18.98
CA ILE A 11 4.57 -30.43 -18.08
C ILE A 11 5.82 -30.61 -18.95
N ASP A 12 6.75 -29.67 -18.85
CA ASP A 12 8.07 -29.80 -19.47
C ASP A 12 8.81 -30.96 -18.77
N PHE A 13 8.66 -32.18 -19.28
CA PHE A 13 9.27 -33.39 -18.70
C PHE A 13 10.81 -33.38 -18.70
N ARG A 14 11.44 -32.37 -19.32
CA ARG A 14 12.89 -32.16 -19.26
C ARG A 14 13.32 -31.45 -17.99
N ASP A 15 12.42 -30.75 -17.32
CA ASP A 15 12.69 -30.01 -16.09
C ASP A 15 11.57 -30.24 -15.07
N LEU A 16 11.73 -31.30 -14.26
CA LEU A 16 10.81 -31.63 -13.17
C LEU A 16 10.74 -30.55 -12.09
N LYS A 17 11.69 -29.59 -12.05
CA LYS A 17 11.69 -28.47 -11.10
C LYS A 17 10.91 -27.25 -11.61
N LYS A 18 10.46 -27.25 -12.87
CA LYS A 18 9.69 -26.15 -13.46
C LYS A 18 8.26 -26.14 -12.90
N ARG A 19 8.00 -25.21 -11.99
CA ARG A 19 6.68 -25.03 -11.35
C ARG A 19 5.64 -24.56 -12.38
N GLN A 20 4.95 -25.50 -13.01
CA GLN A 20 3.95 -25.21 -14.01
C GLN A 20 2.72 -26.09 -13.81
N VAL A 21 1.70 -25.55 -13.13
CA VAL A 21 0.34 -26.07 -13.19
C VAL A 21 -0.54 -24.96 -13.72
N ARG A 22 -1.00 -25.10 -14.96
CA ARG A 22 -1.96 -24.17 -15.57
C ARG A 22 -3.22 -24.93 -15.93
N LEU A 23 -4.30 -24.64 -15.20
CA LEU A 23 -5.64 -25.09 -15.57
C LEU A 23 -6.08 -24.27 -16.79
N LEU A 24 -6.09 -24.88 -17.97
CA LEU A 24 -6.28 -24.18 -19.24
C LEU A 24 -7.75 -23.97 -19.62
N HIS A 25 -8.67 -24.75 -19.06
CA HIS A 25 -10.06 -24.76 -19.50
C HIS A 25 -11.02 -24.33 -18.38
N LEU A 26 -11.82 -23.29 -18.66
CA LEU A 26 -12.82 -22.72 -17.77
C LEU A 26 -13.78 -23.79 -17.21
N SER A 27 -14.07 -24.84 -17.99
CA SER A 27 -14.93 -25.94 -17.57
C SER A 27 -14.34 -26.82 -16.46
N VAL A 28 -13.01 -26.92 -16.33
CA VAL A 28 -12.37 -27.68 -15.25
C VAL A 28 -12.37 -26.88 -13.96
N LYS A 29 -12.13 -25.56 -14.07
CA LYS A 29 -12.33 -24.63 -12.95
C LYS A 29 -13.77 -24.70 -12.46
N GLU A 30 -14.75 -24.65 -13.38
CA GLU A 30 -16.18 -24.83 -13.07
C GLU A 30 -16.53 -26.21 -12.51
N PHE A 31 -15.91 -27.28 -13.00
CA PHE A 31 -16.16 -28.64 -12.52
C PHE A 31 -15.67 -28.81 -11.09
N ILE A 32 -14.45 -28.36 -10.77
CA ILE A 32 -13.90 -28.38 -9.42
C ILE A 32 -14.79 -27.56 -8.48
N THR A 33 -15.17 -26.33 -8.88
CA THR A 33 -16.08 -25.50 -8.09
C THR A 33 -17.44 -26.15 -7.87
N LYS A 34 -18.03 -26.79 -8.89
CA LYS A 34 -19.30 -27.52 -8.76
C LYS A 34 -19.18 -28.77 -7.89
N SER A 35 -18.02 -29.43 -7.88
CA SER A 35 -17.80 -30.67 -7.11
C SER A 35 -17.53 -30.44 -5.62
N LEU A 36 -17.00 -29.27 -5.25
CA LEU A 36 -16.76 -28.85 -3.87
C LEU A 36 -18.05 -28.43 -3.15
N VAL A 37 -19.09 -28.08 -3.91
CA VAL A 37 -20.43 -27.81 -3.39
C VAL A 37 -21.16 -29.14 -3.25
N SER A 38 -21.50 -29.52 -2.01
CA SER A 38 -22.21 -30.77 -1.72
C SER A 38 -23.52 -30.89 -2.53
N PRO A 39 -23.92 -32.08 -3.03
CA PRO A 39 -25.08 -32.26 -3.93
C PRO A 39 -26.47 -32.03 -3.29
N GLY A 40 -26.55 -31.29 -2.17
CA GLY A 40 -27.77 -31.07 -1.40
C GLY A 40 -28.15 -29.60 -1.19
N THR A 41 -27.40 -28.62 -1.69
CA THR A 41 -27.75 -27.20 -1.54
C THR A 41 -28.73 -26.77 -2.64
N PRO A 42 -29.98 -26.37 -2.32
CA PRO A 42 -31.04 -26.17 -3.31
C PRO A 42 -30.93 -24.86 -4.11
N ASN A 43 -29.90 -24.04 -3.87
CA ASN A 43 -29.71 -22.78 -4.56
C ASN A 43 -28.48 -22.84 -5.47
N LYS A 44 -28.65 -22.38 -6.70
CA LYS A 44 -27.59 -22.15 -7.68
C LYS A 44 -26.64 -21.11 -7.08
N LEU A 45 -25.58 -21.56 -6.40
CA LEU A 45 -24.58 -20.69 -5.79
C LEU A 45 -23.97 -19.80 -6.88
N SER A 46 -23.72 -18.53 -6.55
CA SER A 46 -23.09 -17.62 -7.51
C SER A 46 -21.67 -18.11 -7.83
N SER A 47 -21.21 -17.86 -9.06
CA SER A 47 -19.84 -18.21 -9.46
C SER A 47 -18.79 -17.57 -8.55
N GLU A 48 -19.09 -16.40 -8.00
CA GLU A 48 -18.27 -15.68 -7.03
C GLU A 48 -18.17 -16.43 -5.70
N PHE A 49 -19.31 -16.90 -5.15
CA PHE A 49 -19.35 -17.72 -3.93
C PHE A 49 -18.52 -18.99 -4.07
N CYS A 50 -18.65 -19.68 -5.21
CA CYS A 50 -17.87 -20.90 -5.45
C CYS A 50 -16.38 -20.61 -5.58
N THR A 51 -16.00 -19.49 -6.20
CA THR A 51 -14.59 -19.09 -6.31
C THR A 51 -14.01 -18.85 -4.92
N GLU A 52 -14.72 -18.10 -4.08
CA GLU A 52 -14.29 -17.80 -2.72
C GLU A 52 -14.14 -19.06 -1.84
N ILE A 53 -14.99 -20.07 -2.01
CA ILE A 53 -14.80 -21.37 -1.34
C ILE A 53 -13.48 -22.02 -1.77
N VAL A 54 -13.16 -22.01 -3.06
CA VAL A 54 -11.89 -22.56 -3.55
C VAL A 54 -10.70 -21.81 -2.97
N GLU A 55 -10.76 -20.48 -2.94
CA GLU A 55 -9.71 -19.65 -2.33
C GLU A 55 -9.57 -19.95 -0.82
N ALA A 56 -10.69 -20.17 -0.11
CA ALA A 56 -10.66 -20.57 1.30
C ALA A 56 -10.03 -21.96 1.51
N GLU A 57 -10.34 -22.95 0.67
CA GLU A 57 -9.74 -24.28 0.74
C GLU A 57 -8.23 -24.25 0.42
N LEU A 58 -7.82 -23.46 -0.57
CA LEU A 58 -6.41 -23.24 -0.90
C LEU A 58 -5.70 -22.54 0.26
N LEU A 59 -6.29 -21.49 0.83
CA LEU A 59 -5.75 -20.83 2.01
C LEU A 59 -5.60 -21.80 3.17
N ASN A 60 -6.64 -22.57 3.51
CA ASN A 60 -6.60 -23.55 4.58
C ASN A 60 -5.50 -24.59 4.35
N THR A 61 -5.30 -25.03 3.11
CA THR A 61 -4.21 -25.95 2.76
C THR A 61 -2.84 -25.31 2.97
N CYS A 62 -2.63 -24.08 2.49
CA CYS A 62 -1.40 -23.34 2.69
C CYS A 62 -1.10 -23.12 4.17
N VAL A 63 -2.08 -22.64 4.94
CA VAL A 63 -1.92 -22.36 6.38
C VAL A 63 -1.63 -23.63 7.15
N ARG A 64 -2.37 -24.72 6.92
CA ARG A 64 -2.10 -26.01 7.57
C ARG A 64 -0.71 -26.53 7.25
N TYR A 65 -0.24 -26.36 6.02
CA TYR A 65 1.12 -26.70 5.65
C TYR A 65 2.14 -25.85 6.40
N LEU A 66 1.97 -24.52 6.43
CA LEU A 66 2.89 -23.60 7.12
C LEU A 66 2.88 -23.76 8.64
N LEU A 67 1.82 -24.32 9.20
CA LEU A 67 1.69 -24.64 10.63
C LEU A 67 2.37 -25.95 11.04
N LEU A 68 2.88 -26.74 10.09
CA LEU A 68 3.67 -27.95 10.38
C LEU A 68 4.85 -27.63 11.33
N GLU A 69 5.17 -28.56 12.22
CA GLU A 69 6.19 -28.35 13.26
C GLU A 69 7.59 -28.16 12.66
N GLU A 70 7.88 -28.85 11.55
CA GLU A 70 9.16 -28.79 10.86
C GLU A 70 9.50 -27.38 10.37
N ILE A 71 8.48 -26.60 10.01
CA ILE A 71 8.61 -25.21 9.56
C ILE A 71 8.87 -24.26 10.73
N ASP A 72 8.53 -24.64 11.96
CA ASP A 72 8.78 -23.84 13.16
C ASP A 72 10.12 -24.19 13.84
N GLN A 73 10.60 -25.41 13.63
CA GLN A 73 11.84 -25.91 14.24
C GLN A 73 13.09 -25.55 13.44
N ARG A 74 12.95 -25.18 12.16
CA ARG A 74 14.07 -24.91 11.25
C ARG A 74 13.95 -23.51 10.69
N ARG A 75 15.05 -22.77 10.61
CA ARG A 75 15.07 -21.50 9.86
C ARG A 75 15.36 -21.76 8.40
N LEU A 76 14.72 -21.01 7.51
CA LEU A 76 14.96 -21.06 6.07
C LEU A 76 16.40 -20.66 5.76
N PHE A 77 16.93 -19.68 6.48
CA PHE A 77 18.33 -19.26 6.46
C PHE A 77 18.87 -19.10 7.88
N SER A 78 20.15 -19.37 8.09
CA SER A 78 20.86 -18.83 9.24
C SER A 78 21.32 -17.40 8.95
N ASP A 79 21.55 -16.60 9.99
CA ASP A 79 22.02 -15.21 9.84
C ASP A 79 23.39 -15.18 9.14
N GLU A 80 24.23 -16.19 9.42
CA GLU A 80 25.52 -16.39 8.76
C GLU A 80 25.37 -16.77 7.29
N GLN A 81 24.39 -17.62 6.95
CA GLN A 81 24.11 -17.97 5.55
C GLN A 81 23.66 -16.75 4.76
N LEU A 82 22.76 -15.92 5.30
CA LEU A 82 22.38 -14.67 4.65
C LEU A 82 23.59 -13.74 4.46
N ALA A 83 24.44 -13.61 5.48
CA ALA A 83 25.63 -12.78 5.38
C ALA A 83 26.63 -13.30 4.34
N ILE A 84 26.88 -14.60 4.29
CA ILE A 84 27.82 -15.25 3.36
C ILE A 84 27.28 -15.26 1.94
N GLU A 85 26.00 -15.57 1.76
CA GLU A 85 25.36 -15.64 0.44
C GLU A 85 25.08 -14.23 -0.12
N ALA A 86 25.04 -13.18 0.72
CA ALA A 86 25.02 -11.78 0.30
C ALA A 86 26.40 -11.24 -0.12
N LEU A 87 27.50 -11.95 0.19
CA LEU A 87 28.81 -11.58 -0.33
C LEU A 87 28.84 -11.83 -1.85
N PRO A 88 29.46 -10.94 -2.64
CA PRO A 88 29.63 -11.17 -4.06
C PRO A 88 30.45 -12.45 -4.28
N GLN A 89 29.80 -13.52 -4.77
CA GLN A 89 30.49 -14.81 -4.95
C GLN A 89 31.37 -14.84 -6.21
N GLU A 90 31.17 -13.87 -7.12
CA GLU A 90 31.99 -13.69 -8.32
C GLU A 90 32.18 -12.18 -8.58
N VAL A 91 33.06 -11.55 -7.81
CA VAL A 91 33.80 -10.41 -8.37
C VAL A 91 35.11 -11.01 -8.85
N ASP A 92 35.29 -11.07 -10.16
CA ASP A 92 36.63 -11.11 -10.72
C ASP A 92 37.33 -9.84 -10.19
N LEU A 93 38.08 -9.98 -9.08
CA LEU A 93 38.75 -8.90 -8.36
C LEU A 93 39.76 -8.14 -9.24
N PHE A 94 39.94 -8.58 -10.49
CA PHE A 94 40.83 -8.01 -11.50
C PHE A 94 40.09 -7.44 -12.72
N ASN A 95 38.75 -7.41 -12.71
CA ASN A 95 37.95 -6.96 -13.85
C ASN A 95 36.96 -5.86 -13.42
N ASP A 96 37.38 -4.62 -13.60
CA ASP A 96 36.63 -3.39 -13.25
C ASP A 96 35.35 -3.19 -14.10
N ASP A 97 35.08 -4.06 -15.07
CA ASP A 97 33.94 -3.96 -16.00
C ASP A 97 32.65 -4.67 -15.51
N ILE A 98 32.69 -5.41 -14.39
CA ILE A 98 31.48 -6.05 -13.84
C ILE A 98 30.68 -5.01 -13.05
N LYS A 99 29.83 -4.26 -13.75
CA LYS A 99 28.82 -3.40 -13.11
C LYS A 99 27.95 -4.25 -12.18
N SER A 100 27.82 -3.84 -10.93
CA SER A 100 26.86 -4.43 -9.98
C SER A 100 25.50 -4.49 -10.67
N ASN A 101 24.91 -5.68 -10.74
CA ASN A 101 23.64 -5.94 -11.43
C ASN A 101 22.47 -5.41 -10.59
N ASN A 102 22.51 -4.11 -10.27
CA ASN A 102 21.47 -3.43 -9.51
C ASN A 102 20.22 -3.41 -10.38
N TYR A 103 19.08 -3.71 -9.75
CA TYR A 103 17.78 -3.62 -10.41
C TYR A 103 17.65 -2.25 -11.09
N THR A 104 17.49 -2.26 -12.41
CA THR A 104 17.17 -1.07 -13.18
C THR A 104 15.68 -1.08 -13.47
N THR A 105 15.03 0.08 -13.40
CA THR A 105 13.58 0.24 -13.64
C THR A 105 13.12 -0.21 -15.04
N SER A 106 14.05 -0.58 -15.92
CA SER A 106 13.81 -1.14 -17.26
C SER A 106 13.79 -2.67 -17.32
N CYS A 107 14.06 -3.40 -16.23
CA CYS A 107 14.19 -4.86 -16.20
C CYS A 107 13.04 -5.50 -15.41
N THR A 108 12.50 -6.62 -15.87
CA THR A 108 11.52 -7.39 -15.08
C THR A 108 12.21 -8.16 -13.95
N TRP A 109 11.50 -8.43 -12.83
CA TRP A 109 12.05 -9.24 -11.74
C TRP A 109 12.57 -10.60 -12.23
N ASP A 110 11.86 -11.24 -13.14
CA ASP A 110 12.23 -12.55 -13.68
C ASP A 110 13.50 -12.48 -14.54
N GLU A 111 13.78 -11.36 -15.20
CA GLU A 111 15.03 -11.14 -15.93
C GLU A 111 16.20 -10.85 -15.00
N TRP A 112 15.97 -10.03 -13.97
CA TRP A 112 16.97 -9.74 -12.95
C TRP A 112 17.41 -11.01 -12.19
N GLU A 113 16.47 -11.90 -11.88
CA GLU A 113 16.74 -13.14 -11.16
C GLU A 113 17.44 -14.23 -12.00
N LYS A 114 17.46 -14.14 -13.34
CA LYS A 114 18.04 -15.21 -14.19
C LYS A 114 19.49 -15.51 -13.82
N THR A 115 20.28 -14.48 -13.54
CA THR A 115 21.72 -14.58 -13.26
C THR A 115 22.03 -14.76 -11.78
N MET A 116 21.02 -14.85 -10.92
CA MET A 116 21.22 -14.86 -9.47
C MET A 116 21.31 -16.29 -8.90
N ILE A 117 22.05 -16.41 -7.79
CA ILE A 117 22.17 -17.65 -7.01
C ILE A 117 20.80 -18.03 -6.45
N ARG A 118 20.41 -19.29 -6.66
CA ARG A 118 19.15 -19.85 -6.18
C ARG A 118 19.37 -20.84 -5.04
N TYR A 119 18.42 -20.91 -4.13
CA TYR A 119 18.33 -21.94 -3.10
C TYR A 119 17.11 -22.84 -3.36
N ASP A 120 17.16 -24.08 -2.87
CA ASP A 120 16.02 -25.00 -2.93
C ASP A 120 15.49 -25.25 -1.51
N PRO A 121 14.27 -24.76 -1.17
CA PRO A 121 13.66 -25.03 0.13
C PRO A 121 13.48 -26.52 0.44
N THR A 122 13.38 -27.36 -0.60
CA THR A 122 13.25 -28.81 -0.45
C THR A 122 14.53 -29.41 0.15
N GLU A 123 15.69 -28.94 -0.30
CA GLU A 123 17.00 -29.36 0.23
C GLU A 123 17.18 -28.92 1.69
N ARG A 124 16.47 -27.86 2.10
CA ARG A 124 16.42 -27.36 3.49
C ARG A 124 15.35 -28.04 4.34
N GLY A 125 14.61 -29.00 3.77
CA GLY A 125 13.59 -29.80 4.46
C GLY A 125 12.22 -29.14 4.59
N PHE A 126 11.95 -28.08 3.84
CA PHE A 126 10.65 -27.40 3.83
C PHE A 126 9.65 -28.04 2.87
N GLY A 127 10.11 -28.92 1.97
CA GLY A 127 9.27 -29.60 0.98
C GLY A 127 8.85 -28.73 -0.22
N GLU A 128 8.32 -29.38 -1.26
CA GLU A 128 8.07 -28.76 -2.56
C GLU A 128 6.92 -27.72 -2.53
N PHE A 129 5.97 -27.88 -1.60
CA PHE A 129 4.80 -27.00 -1.49
C PHE A 129 5.09 -25.70 -0.73
N PHE A 130 6.21 -25.62 0.00
CA PHE A 130 6.52 -24.49 0.88
C PHE A 130 6.51 -23.13 0.19
N VAL A 131 7.04 -23.05 -1.03
CA VAL A 131 7.10 -21.76 -1.73
C VAL A 131 5.73 -21.31 -2.20
N TYR A 132 4.92 -22.24 -2.70
CA TYR A 132 3.54 -21.92 -3.05
C TYR A 132 2.80 -21.44 -1.81
N ALA A 133 2.84 -22.22 -0.73
CA ALA A 133 2.16 -21.89 0.51
C ALA A 133 2.60 -20.51 1.04
N SER A 134 3.91 -20.26 1.13
CA SER A 134 4.46 -19.00 1.65
C SER A 134 4.13 -17.78 0.78
N CYS A 135 4.12 -17.91 -0.55
CA CYS A 135 3.91 -16.76 -1.43
C CYS A 135 2.42 -16.45 -1.68
N TYR A 136 1.55 -17.47 -1.70
CA TYR A 136 0.18 -17.32 -2.19
C TYR A 136 -0.90 -17.32 -1.10
N TRP A 137 -0.58 -17.71 0.15
CA TRP A 137 -1.61 -17.72 1.20
C TRP A 137 -2.21 -16.33 1.45
N VAL A 138 -1.39 -15.27 1.43
CA VAL A 138 -1.87 -13.89 1.57
C VAL A 138 -2.72 -13.44 0.38
N GLU A 139 -2.45 -13.94 -0.82
CA GLU A 139 -3.29 -13.69 -2.01
C GLU A 139 -4.66 -14.37 -1.84
N HIS A 140 -4.69 -15.63 -1.39
CA HIS A 140 -5.93 -16.32 -1.09
C HIS A 140 -6.72 -15.64 0.03
N LEU A 141 -6.05 -15.13 1.08
CA LEU A 141 -6.67 -14.35 2.14
C LEU A 141 -7.36 -13.08 1.60
N SER A 142 -6.74 -12.41 0.63
CA SER A 142 -7.28 -11.19 0.02
C SER A 142 -8.61 -11.41 -0.70
N MET A 143 -8.85 -12.64 -1.17
CA MET A 143 -10.05 -13.01 -1.94
C MET A 143 -11.23 -13.40 -1.06
N ILE A 144 -11.03 -13.55 0.24
CA ILE A 144 -12.05 -14.04 1.17
C ILE A 144 -12.75 -12.86 1.82
N THR A 145 -14.03 -12.70 1.49
CA THR A 145 -14.93 -11.68 2.00
C THR A 145 -15.85 -12.20 3.12
N ARG A 146 -15.97 -13.53 3.26
CA ARG A 146 -16.78 -14.20 4.29
C ARG A 146 -15.88 -14.81 5.37
N PRO A 147 -15.79 -14.18 6.55
CA PRO A 147 -14.89 -14.65 7.60
C PRO A 147 -15.22 -16.04 8.14
N SER A 148 -16.48 -16.47 8.06
CA SER A 148 -16.94 -17.80 8.50
C SER A 148 -16.27 -18.97 7.77
N LEU A 149 -15.57 -18.72 6.65
CA LEU A 149 -14.84 -19.73 5.89
C LEU A 149 -13.45 -20.03 6.46
N LEU A 150 -13.00 -19.25 7.45
CA LEU A 150 -11.65 -19.34 8.00
C LEU A 150 -11.63 -19.52 9.52
N GLU A 151 -10.59 -20.19 9.98
CA GLU A 151 -10.23 -20.25 11.39
C GLU A 151 -9.16 -19.21 11.68
N LEU A 152 -9.56 -18.08 12.28
CA LEU A 152 -8.64 -16.96 12.58
C LEU A 152 -7.48 -17.36 13.50
N ALA A 153 -7.68 -18.32 14.40
CA ALA A 153 -6.64 -18.80 15.31
C ALA A 153 -5.43 -19.40 14.55
N SER A 154 -5.68 -20.01 13.40
CA SER A 154 -4.62 -20.56 12.54
C SER A 154 -3.80 -19.45 11.87
N ILE A 155 -4.44 -18.34 11.49
CA ILE A 155 -3.76 -17.15 10.94
C ILE A 155 -2.95 -16.43 12.03
N GLU A 156 -3.55 -16.25 13.21
CA GLU A 156 -2.91 -15.66 14.38
C GLU A 156 -1.63 -16.42 14.76
N LYS A 157 -1.71 -17.76 14.83
CA LYS A 157 -0.56 -18.62 15.11
C LYS A 157 0.52 -18.57 14.02
N LEU A 158 0.12 -18.49 12.75
CA LEU A 158 1.07 -18.39 11.64
C LEU A 158 1.84 -17.06 11.67
N CYS A 159 1.15 -15.98 12.04
CA CYS A 159 1.70 -14.62 12.09
C CYS A 159 2.17 -14.22 13.48
N GLN A 160 2.35 -15.17 14.40
CA GLN A 160 2.75 -14.87 15.77
C GLN A 160 4.13 -14.18 15.76
N PRO A 161 4.25 -12.97 16.34
CA PRO A 161 5.49 -12.20 16.35
C PRO A 161 6.63 -12.98 17.01
N GLY A 162 7.81 -12.93 16.39
CA GLY A 162 9.00 -13.63 16.90
C GLY A 162 9.01 -15.15 16.69
N SER A 163 7.94 -15.74 16.14
CA SER A 163 7.94 -17.16 15.77
C SER A 163 8.88 -17.44 14.59
N THR A 164 9.41 -18.66 14.51
CA THR A 164 10.21 -19.09 13.35
C THR A 164 9.34 -19.15 12.09
N ARG A 165 8.04 -19.45 12.23
CA ARG A 165 7.09 -19.49 11.11
C ARG A 165 6.97 -18.15 10.38
N ILE A 166 6.68 -17.06 11.10
CA ILE A 166 6.54 -15.74 10.45
C ILE A 166 7.87 -15.31 9.81
N HIS A 167 8.99 -15.62 10.45
CA HIS A 167 10.31 -15.37 9.89
C HIS A 167 10.52 -16.13 8.57
N ASN A 168 10.30 -17.44 8.56
CA ASN A 168 10.43 -18.28 7.37
C ASN A 168 9.50 -17.85 6.24
N TRP A 169 8.25 -17.52 6.58
CA TRP A 169 7.30 -16.98 5.62
C TRP A 169 7.83 -15.69 4.99
N ILE A 170 8.28 -14.73 5.79
CA ILE A 170 8.80 -13.45 5.30
C ILE A 170 10.03 -13.63 4.42
N GLU A 171 10.97 -14.46 4.85
CA GLU A 171 12.17 -14.78 4.08
C GLU A 171 11.83 -15.39 2.70
N GLN A 172 10.81 -16.24 2.65
CA GLN A 172 10.36 -16.83 1.39
C GLN A 172 9.51 -15.86 0.55
N ASN A 173 8.64 -15.05 1.18
CA ASN A 173 7.75 -14.11 0.51
C ASN A 173 8.53 -13.01 -0.21
N ARG A 174 9.65 -12.56 0.38
CA ARG A 174 10.56 -11.62 -0.30
C ARG A 174 11.42 -12.26 -1.41
N ARG A 175 11.33 -13.58 -1.61
CA ARG A 175 12.11 -14.38 -2.58
C ARG A 175 11.24 -15.41 -3.33
N PRO A 176 10.17 -15.00 -4.02
CA PRO A 176 9.29 -15.95 -4.69
C PRO A 176 10.01 -16.80 -5.76
N GLY A 177 11.07 -16.26 -6.38
CA GLY A 177 11.95 -16.96 -7.32
C GLY A 177 13.03 -17.86 -6.68
N CYS A 178 13.03 -17.99 -5.36
CA CYS A 178 14.06 -18.67 -4.57
C CYS A 178 15.48 -18.19 -4.86
N VAL A 179 15.66 -16.88 -5.03
CA VAL A 179 16.96 -16.24 -5.19
C VAL A 179 17.46 -15.75 -3.82
N ILE A 180 18.75 -15.86 -3.53
CA ILE A 180 19.34 -15.42 -2.25
C ILE A 180 19.05 -13.95 -1.95
N LEU A 181 19.22 -13.08 -2.95
CA LEU A 181 18.93 -11.66 -2.80
C LEU A 181 17.41 -11.42 -2.80
N PRO A 182 16.87 -10.75 -1.78
CA PRO A 182 15.44 -10.47 -1.70
C PRO A 182 15.03 -9.47 -2.79
N ARG A 183 13.80 -9.63 -3.32
CA ARG A 183 13.19 -8.67 -4.26
C ARG A 183 12.85 -7.34 -3.58
N PHE A 184 12.51 -7.38 -2.30
CA PHE A 184 12.10 -6.21 -1.55
C PHE A 184 12.44 -6.35 -0.07
N GLU A 185 12.53 -5.22 0.62
CA GLU A 185 12.68 -5.18 2.07
C GLU A 185 11.34 -5.49 2.74
N PHE A 186 11.35 -6.42 3.68
CA PHE A 186 10.19 -6.80 4.48
C PHE A 186 10.70 -7.28 5.84
N ASP A 187 10.66 -6.40 6.85
CA ASP A 187 11.24 -6.68 8.17
C ASP A 187 10.26 -7.47 9.05
N PRO A 188 10.59 -8.71 9.46
CA PRO A 188 9.71 -9.54 10.28
C PRO A 188 9.38 -8.96 11.66
N SER A 189 10.20 -8.05 12.19
CA SER A 189 9.95 -7.43 13.50
C SER A 189 8.80 -6.41 13.49
N LEU A 190 8.37 -5.99 12.30
CA LEU A 190 7.34 -4.97 12.13
C LEU A 190 5.92 -5.56 12.06
N TYR A 191 5.80 -6.85 11.76
CA TYR A 191 4.52 -7.46 11.41
C TYR A 191 4.00 -8.42 12.49
N ASP A 192 2.70 -8.35 12.70
CA ASP A 192 1.91 -9.25 13.53
C ASP A 192 0.63 -9.65 12.76
N PRO A 193 -0.27 -10.47 13.34
CA PRO A 193 -1.46 -10.91 12.61
C PRO A 193 -2.35 -9.75 12.12
N LEU A 194 -2.44 -8.66 12.88
CA LEU A 194 -3.22 -7.48 12.50
C LEU A 194 -2.57 -6.77 11.31
N GLY A 195 -1.27 -6.52 11.36
CA GLY A 195 -0.52 -5.88 10.29
C GLY A 195 -0.59 -6.65 8.96
N ILE A 196 -0.46 -7.98 9.02
CA ILE A 196 -0.59 -8.83 7.83
C ILE A 196 -2.02 -8.78 7.26
N THR A 197 -3.03 -8.85 8.11
CA THR A 197 -4.43 -8.75 7.64
C THR A 197 -4.74 -7.35 7.11
N ALA A 198 -4.15 -6.30 7.69
CA ALA A 198 -4.31 -4.92 7.23
C ALA A 198 -3.80 -4.73 5.79
N LEU A 199 -2.64 -5.31 5.48
CA LEU A 199 -2.00 -5.19 4.16
C LEU A 199 -2.59 -6.15 3.12
N PHE A 200 -2.88 -7.39 3.50
CA PHE A 200 -3.20 -8.45 2.54
C PHE A 200 -4.63 -8.98 2.64
N GLY A 201 -5.34 -8.77 3.74
CA GLY A 201 -6.71 -9.23 3.88
C GLY A 201 -7.68 -8.45 2.98
N SER A 202 -8.86 -9.01 2.73
CA SER A 202 -9.98 -8.23 2.18
C SER A 202 -10.47 -7.18 3.21
N PRO A 203 -11.16 -6.11 2.78
CA PRO A 203 -11.77 -5.15 3.70
C PRO A 203 -12.74 -5.80 4.70
N GLU A 204 -13.49 -6.82 4.28
CA GLU A 204 -14.42 -7.57 5.12
C GLU A 204 -13.69 -8.42 6.16
N MET A 205 -12.62 -9.10 5.74
CA MET A 205 -11.77 -9.88 6.65
C MET A 205 -11.09 -8.97 7.67
N PHE A 206 -10.52 -7.85 7.22
CA PHE A 206 -9.86 -6.89 8.10
C PHE A 206 -10.80 -6.33 9.15
N ARG A 207 -12.02 -5.92 8.76
CA ARG A 207 -13.06 -5.48 9.70
C ARG A 207 -13.38 -6.56 10.73
N HIS A 208 -13.60 -7.79 10.29
CA HIS A 208 -13.93 -8.89 11.18
C HIS A 208 -12.81 -9.21 12.17
N VAL A 209 -11.56 -9.19 11.70
CA VAL A 209 -10.37 -9.35 12.54
C VAL A 209 -10.32 -8.25 13.61
N VAL A 210 -10.55 -7.00 13.23
CA VAL A 210 -10.56 -5.88 14.17
C VAL A 210 -11.64 -6.01 15.24
N GLU A 211 -12.80 -6.54 14.86
CA GLU A 211 -13.92 -6.75 15.79
C GLU A 211 -13.74 -7.98 16.69
N SER A 212 -12.94 -8.96 16.27
CA SER A 212 -12.88 -10.29 16.90
C SER A 212 -11.63 -10.55 17.73
N TRP A 213 -10.51 -9.90 17.42
CA TRP A 213 -9.24 -10.14 18.11
C TRP A 213 -9.04 -9.24 19.33
N ASP A 214 -8.36 -9.79 20.32
CA ASP A 214 -7.87 -9.06 21.48
C ASP A 214 -6.39 -8.69 21.27
N PHE A 215 -6.14 -7.44 20.89
CA PHE A 215 -4.80 -6.91 20.63
C PHE A 215 -3.94 -6.76 21.88
N SER A 216 -4.50 -6.98 23.09
CA SER A 216 -3.72 -7.01 24.33
C SER A 216 -3.04 -8.35 24.58
N ASN A 217 -3.32 -9.37 23.77
CA ASN A 217 -2.75 -10.70 23.86
C ASN A 217 -1.27 -10.73 23.40
N GLU A 218 -0.50 -11.71 23.91
CA GLU A 218 0.92 -11.94 23.59
C GLU A 218 1.18 -12.33 22.13
N ASN A 219 0.13 -12.67 21.38
CA ASN A 219 0.19 -12.96 19.95
C ASN A 219 0.27 -11.69 19.06
N PHE A 220 0.23 -10.51 19.66
CA PHE A 220 0.32 -9.23 18.95
C PHE A 220 1.53 -8.42 19.43
N LEU A 221 2.01 -7.54 18.57
CA LEU A 221 3.09 -6.63 18.95
C LEU A 221 2.54 -5.51 19.86
N PRO A 222 3.38 -4.92 20.73
CA PRO A 222 3.00 -3.73 21.46
C PRO A 222 2.56 -2.62 20.51
N GLU A 223 1.44 -1.99 20.83
CA GLU A 223 0.81 -0.95 19.99
C GLU A 223 0.46 -1.45 18.57
N SER A 224 -0.01 -2.70 18.45
CA SER A 224 -0.41 -3.33 17.19
C SER A 224 -1.27 -2.43 16.28
N ASN A 225 -2.27 -1.74 16.83
CA ASN A 225 -3.11 -0.80 16.08
C ASN A 225 -2.31 0.36 15.47
N MET A 226 -1.34 0.91 16.21
CA MET A 226 -0.47 1.99 15.74
C MET A 226 0.44 1.51 14.61
N ARG A 227 1.01 0.30 14.77
CA ARG A 227 1.88 -0.31 13.75
C ARG A 227 1.10 -0.62 12.48
N ALA A 228 -0.11 -1.18 12.61
CA ALA A 228 -0.99 -1.42 11.48
C ALA A 228 -1.37 -0.11 10.76
N ALA A 229 -1.58 0.98 11.50
CA ALA A 229 -1.82 2.29 10.91
C ALA A 229 -0.61 2.79 10.10
N ASP A 230 0.60 2.74 10.65
CA ASP A 230 1.84 3.11 9.92
C ASP A 230 2.03 2.26 8.65
N GLN A 231 1.75 0.95 8.72
CA GLN A 231 1.82 0.06 7.57
C GLN A 231 0.80 0.41 6.49
N LEU A 232 -0.45 0.70 6.86
CA LEU A 232 -1.50 1.11 5.93
C LEU A 232 -1.12 2.42 5.20
N ILE A 233 -0.48 3.35 5.91
CA ILE A 233 -0.02 4.63 5.34
C ILE A 233 1.12 4.42 4.32
N ARG A 234 2.06 3.53 4.63
CA ARG A 234 3.25 3.30 3.80
C ARG A 234 2.99 2.39 2.60
N TRP A 235 2.24 1.32 2.80
CA TRP A 235 2.16 0.21 1.84
C TRP A 235 0.74 -0.26 1.52
N GLY A 236 -0.26 0.11 2.33
CA GLY A 236 -1.61 -0.45 2.27
C GLY A 236 -2.68 0.46 1.67
N ASP A 237 -3.93 0.07 1.90
CA ASP A 237 -5.13 0.85 1.58
C ASP A 237 -5.49 1.77 2.76
N ILE A 238 -5.14 3.04 2.63
CA ILE A 238 -5.33 4.08 3.66
C ILE A 238 -6.80 4.19 4.11
N SER A 239 -7.77 3.82 3.27
CA SER A 239 -9.20 3.87 3.65
C SER A 239 -9.54 2.93 4.82
N ARG A 240 -8.70 1.92 5.08
CA ARG A 240 -8.83 0.98 6.20
C ARG A 240 -8.43 1.58 7.54
N LEU A 241 -7.75 2.74 7.59
CA LEU A 241 -7.38 3.39 8.85
C LEU A 241 -8.58 3.64 9.76
N ARG A 242 -9.75 3.94 9.17
CA ARG A 242 -11.01 4.16 9.91
C ARG A 242 -11.55 2.92 10.59
N MET A 243 -11.13 1.74 10.15
CA MET A 243 -11.56 0.48 10.76
C MET A 243 -10.75 0.20 12.02
N LEU A 244 -9.54 0.76 12.18
CA LEU A 244 -8.70 0.52 13.34
C LEU A 244 -9.25 1.21 14.61
N PRO A 245 -9.23 0.54 15.77
CA PRO A 245 -9.63 1.13 17.03
C PRO A 245 -8.45 1.94 17.59
N LEU A 246 -8.29 3.15 17.06
CA LEU A 246 -7.30 4.12 17.54
C LEU A 246 -7.95 4.98 18.64
N ASP A 247 -7.30 5.04 19.80
CA ASP A 247 -7.68 6.02 20.82
C ASP A 247 -7.33 7.45 20.36
N GLU A 248 -7.84 8.45 21.07
CA GLU A 248 -7.62 9.85 20.69
C GLU A 248 -6.13 10.18 20.60
N ARG A 249 -5.31 9.72 21.55
CA ARG A 249 -3.87 9.95 21.53
C ARG A 249 -3.22 9.36 20.28
N ALA A 250 -3.59 8.14 19.91
CA ALA A 250 -3.08 7.45 18.73
C ALA A 250 -3.50 8.17 17.44
N LYS A 251 -4.75 8.63 17.35
CA LYS A 251 -5.21 9.45 16.21
C LYS A 251 -4.37 10.72 16.07
N HIS A 252 -4.08 11.43 17.16
CA HIS A 252 -3.27 12.65 17.12
C HIS A 252 -1.81 12.36 16.69
N GLN A 253 -1.29 11.16 16.95
CA GLN A 253 0.06 10.77 16.52
C GLN A 253 0.12 10.36 15.04
N VAL A 254 -0.94 9.73 14.52
CA VAL A 254 -0.99 9.22 13.15
C VAL A 254 -1.45 10.30 12.17
N LEU A 255 -2.52 11.02 12.51
CA LEU A 255 -3.22 11.94 11.63
C LEU A 255 -2.64 13.35 11.76
N ILE A 256 -1.34 13.49 11.51
CA ILE A 256 -0.62 14.77 11.54
C ILE A 256 -0.60 15.45 10.16
N LEU A 257 -0.14 16.70 10.10
CA LEU A 257 0.02 17.45 8.84
C LEU A 257 0.73 16.64 7.75
N ASP A 258 1.85 16.00 8.09
CA ASP A 258 2.67 15.22 7.15
C ASP A 258 1.89 14.05 6.53
N PHE A 259 1.01 13.39 7.30
CA PHE A 259 0.13 12.34 6.80
C PHE A 259 -0.84 12.89 5.74
N PHE A 260 -1.51 14.02 6.01
CA PHE A 260 -2.44 14.59 5.04
C PHE A 260 -1.72 15.15 3.81
N GLN A 261 -0.52 15.72 3.97
CA GLN A 261 0.31 16.13 2.84
C GLN A 261 0.72 14.93 1.97
N LEU A 262 1.08 13.80 2.59
CA LEU A 262 1.35 12.54 1.88
C LEU A 262 0.10 12.06 1.14
N ALA A 263 -1.07 12.05 1.79
CA ALA A 263 -2.34 11.65 1.18
C ALA A 263 -2.71 12.54 -0.02
N ILE A 264 -2.58 13.85 0.10
CA ILE A 264 -2.80 14.82 -1.00
C ILE A 264 -1.83 14.56 -2.16
N ASN A 265 -0.55 14.31 -1.87
CA ASN A 265 0.44 14.01 -2.90
C ASN A 265 0.16 12.68 -3.62
N GLN A 266 -0.24 11.65 -2.89
CA GLN A 266 -0.63 10.36 -3.49
C GLN A 266 -1.90 10.50 -4.33
N TRP A 267 -2.91 11.23 -3.84
CA TRP A 267 -4.13 11.56 -4.59
C TRP A 267 -3.80 12.28 -5.89
N TYR A 268 -2.94 13.30 -5.86
CA TYR A 268 -2.52 14.05 -7.04
C TYR A 268 -1.84 13.15 -8.08
N ARG A 269 -0.89 12.29 -7.65
CA ARG A 269 -0.17 11.35 -8.53
C ARG A 269 -1.08 10.26 -9.10
N ARG A 270 -2.10 9.84 -8.35
CA ARG A 270 -3.00 8.73 -8.71
C ARG A 270 -4.38 9.20 -9.19
N LYS A 271 -4.54 10.48 -9.53
CA LYS A 271 -5.83 11.08 -9.94
C LYS A 271 -6.49 10.35 -11.11
N ALA A 272 -5.71 9.67 -11.97
CA ALA A 272 -6.20 8.90 -13.11
C ALA A 272 -6.34 7.38 -12.86
N ASP A 273 -5.89 6.86 -11.71
CA ASP A 273 -5.99 5.43 -11.40
C ASP A 273 -7.35 5.10 -10.79
N LEU A 274 -8.24 4.58 -11.63
CA LEU A 274 -9.61 4.14 -11.29
C LEU A 274 -9.66 3.04 -10.21
N ARG A 275 -8.51 2.44 -9.84
CA ARG A 275 -8.42 1.43 -8.78
C ARG A 275 -8.31 2.01 -7.37
N CYS A 276 -8.04 3.30 -7.23
CA CYS A 276 -7.92 3.96 -5.93
C CYS A 276 -9.29 4.50 -5.47
N GLN A 277 -10.18 3.63 -5.01
CA GLN A 277 -11.63 3.91 -4.92
C GLN A 277 -12.16 4.49 -3.60
N SER A 278 -11.33 5.02 -2.69
CA SER A 278 -11.89 5.63 -1.46
C SER A 278 -11.05 6.78 -0.87
N TRP A 279 -10.63 7.72 -1.70
CA TRP A 279 -9.98 8.95 -1.22
C TRP A 279 -10.89 9.80 -0.32
N ASP A 280 -12.20 9.71 -0.51
CA ASP A 280 -13.16 10.39 0.37
C ASP A 280 -13.06 9.88 1.81
N ALA A 281 -12.98 8.56 2.02
CA ALA A 281 -12.81 8.00 3.36
C ALA A 281 -11.50 8.43 4.02
N VAL A 282 -10.44 8.62 3.25
CA VAL A 282 -9.14 9.14 3.74
C VAL A 282 -9.26 10.60 4.14
N PHE A 283 -9.88 11.44 3.31
CA PHE A 283 -9.98 12.87 3.61
C PHE A 283 -11.02 13.20 4.68
N ASP A 284 -12.04 12.36 4.85
CA ASP A 284 -12.96 12.49 5.97
C ASP A 284 -12.27 12.25 7.33
N LEU A 285 -11.10 11.61 7.41
CA LEU A 285 -10.32 11.48 8.66
C LEU A 285 -9.97 12.84 9.27
N VAL A 286 -9.97 13.92 8.48
CA VAL A 286 -9.73 15.28 8.97
C VAL A 286 -10.79 15.70 9.99
N ASP A 287 -12.01 15.16 9.88
CA ASP A 287 -13.11 15.48 10.79
C ASP A 287 -12.88 14.92 12.20
N ASP A 288 -12.10 13.84 12.32
CA ASP A 288 -11.81 13.17 13.58
C ASP A 288 -10.78 13.93 14.44
N ILE A 289 -10.12 14.94 13.88
CA ILE A 289 -8.98 15.65 14.51
C ILE A 289 -9.04 17.18 14.34
N LEU A 290 -10.22 17.74 14.05
CA LEU A 290 -10.37 19.18 13.84
C LEU A 290 -9.84 20.01 15.02
N ASP A 291 -10.07 19.55 16.25
CA ASP A 291 -9.58 20.22 17.45
C ASP A 291 -8.05 20.25 17.49
N ALA A 292 -7.39 19.15 17.13
CA ALA A 292 -5.94 19.06 17.04
C ALA A 292 -5.38 20.02 15.99
N ILE A 293 -5.99 20.04 14.80
CA ILE A 293 -5.62 20.93 13.69
C ILE A 293 -5.65 22.40 14.10
N ILE A 294 -6.66 22.79 14.89
CA ILE A 294 -6.84 24.15 15.40
C ILE A 294 -5.81 24.45 16.50
N GLN A 295 -5.63 23.53 17.47
CA GLN A 295 -4.73 23.73 18.60
C GLN A 295 -3.26 23.78 18.19
N GLU A 296 -2.84 22.89 17.28
CA GLU A 296 -1.49 22.81 16.75
C GLU A 296 -1.26 23.74 15.56
N LYS A 297 -2.33 24.40 15.10
CA LYS A 297 -2.29 25.54 14.18
C LYS A 297 -1.67 25.26 12.80
N TRP A 298 -2.09 24.15 12.20
CA TRP A 298 -1.68 23.72 10.87
C TRP A 298 -2.81 23.62 9.84
N ALA A 299 -4.01 24.11 10.18
CA ALA A 299 -5.16 24.14 9.26
C ALA A 299 -4.86 24.92 7.97
N LYS A 300 -4.16 26.05 8.13
CA LYS A 300 -3.72 26.92 7.03
C LYS A 300 -2.76 26.18 6.10
N GLU A 301 -1.74 25.55 6.67
CA GLU A 301 -0.71 24.82 5.95
C GLU A 301 -1.32 23.66 5.15
N LEU A 302 -2.31 22.98 5.73
CA LEU A 302 -3.08 21.94 5.06
C LEU A 302 -3.90 22.48 3.88
N LEU A 303 -4.58 23.62 4.04
CA LEU A 303 -5.36 24.25 2.97
C LEU A 303 -4.45 24.67 1.81
N CYS A 304 -3.31 25.30 2.09
CA CYS A 304 -2.33 25.69 1.07
C CYS A 304 -1.79 24.47 0.32
N ALA A 305 -1.43 23.39 1.03
CA ALA A 305 -0.96 22.15 0.42
C ALA A 305 -2.02 21.52 -0.50
N ALA A 306 -3.29 21.52 -0.07
CA ALA A 306 -4.41 21.04 -0.88
C ALA A 306 -4.63 21.91 -2.13
N ALA A 307 -4.57 23.23 -1.98
CA ALA A 307 -4.76 24.18 -3.07
C ALA A 307 -3.67 24.07 -4.14
N GLY A 308 -2.40 24.02 -3.73
CA GLY A 308 -1.26 23.83 -4.63
C GLY A 308 -1.21 22.49 -5.38
N LYS A 309 -2.09 21.54 -5.01
CA LYS A 309 -2.28 20.26 -5.72
C LYS A 309 -3.66 20.11 -6.35
N GLY A 310 -4.52 21.13 -6.26
CA GLY A 310 -5.86 21.08 -6.82
C GLY A 310 -6.79 20.09 -6.09
N CYS A 311 -6.50 19.76 -4.83
CA CYS A 311 -7.21 18.74 -4.05
C CYS A 311 -8.56 19.25 -3.55
N MET A 312 -9.51 19.38 -4.48
CA MET A 312 -10.86 19.85 -4.21
C MET A 312 -11.60 19.07 -3.09
N PRO A 313 -11.47 17.73 -2.97
CA PRO A 313 -12.11 16.99 -1.88
C PRO A 313 -11.68 17.44 -0.48
N MET A 314 -10.40 17.76 -0.29
CA MET A 314 -9.88 18.27 0.99
C MET A 314 -10.30 19.72 1.21
N ILE A 315 -10.18 20.58 0.19
CA ILE A 315 -10.54 22.00 0.27
C ILE A 315 -12.01 22.17 0.65
N ARG A 316 -12.92 21.44 -0.01
CA ARG A 316 -14.35 21.48 0.30
C ARG A 316 -14.63 21.10 1.75
N ARG A 317 -13.97 20.07 2.28
CA ARG A 317 -14.12 19.65 3.68
C ARG A 317 -13.68 20.75 4.64
N LEU A 318 -12.47 21.29 4.47
CA LEU A 318 -11.96 22.37 5.33
C LEU A 318 -12.84 23.62 5.30
N VAL A 319 -13.22 24.07 4.10
CA VAL A 319 -14.04 25.29 3.92
C VAL A 319 -15.46 25.07 4.47
N SER A 320 -16.08 23.92 4.21
CA SER A 320 -17.42 23.61 4.73
C SER A 320 -17.44 23.49 6.26
N ARG A 321 -16.41 22.89 6.87
CA ARG A 321 -16.26 22.83 8.33
C ARG A 321 -15.99 24.21 8.94
N ALA A 322 -15.20 25.06 8.27
CA ALA A 322 -14.92 26.42 8.74
C ALA A 322 -16.17 27.30 8.79
N ARG A 323 -17.15 27.09 7.89
CA ARG A 323 -18.44 27.80 7.95
C ARG A 323 -19.20 27.57 9.25
N ILE A 324 -19.01 26.40 9.86
CA ILE A 324 -19.69 25.99 11.09
C ILE A 324 -18.82 26.29 12.31
N ASN A 325 -17.51 26.07 12.21
CA ASN A 325 -16.54 26.25 13.30
C ASN A 325 -15.74 27.56 13.15
N LYS A 326 -16.07 28.54 14.00
CA LYS A 326 -15.42 29.87 14.02
C LYS A 326 -13.95 29.84 14.42
N GLU A 327 -13.49 28.82 15.14
CA GLU A 327 -12.08 28.69 15.49
C GLU A 327 -11.27 28.21 14.28
N LEU A 328 -11.81 27.22 13.55
CA LEU A 328 -11.24 26.78 12.28
C LEU A 328 -11.25 27.90 11.23
N GLU A 329 -12.34 28.66 11.12
CA GLU A 329 -12.41 29.82 10.23
C GLU A 329 -11.32 30.85 10.55
N ARG A 330 -11.12 31.17 11.83
CA ARG A 330 -10.05 32.08 12.27
C ARG A 330 -8.66 31.53 11.92
N GLU A 331 -8.46 30.23 12.04
CA GLU A 331 -7.15 29.63 11.72
C GLU A 331 -6.90 29.57 10.20
N LEU A 332 -7.91 29.28 9.39
CA LEU A 332 -7.80 29.39 7.94
C LEU A 332 -7.61 30.84 7.49
N LEU A 333 -8.12 31.82 8.21
CA LEU A 333 -7.92 33.24 7.91
C LEU A 333 -6.69 33.83 8.62
N ARG A 334 -5.89 33.00 9.30
CA ARG A 334 -4.73 33.46 10.06
C ARG A 334 -3.73 34.19 9.16
N GLN A 335 -3.40 35.41 9.54
CA GLN A 335 -2.35 36.20 8.91
C GLN A 335 -0.98 35.75 9.43
N ASP A 336 -0.05 35.50 8.51
CA ASP A 336 1.35 35.23 8.87
C ASP A 336 2.16 36.52 8.81
N PHE A 337 2.88 36.81 9.89
CA PHE A 337 3.97 37.78 9.89
C PHE A 337 5.29 37.07 9.54
N ARG A 338 5.37 36.42 8.38
CA ARG A 338 6.64 35.90 7.88
C ARG A 338 7.23 36.96 6.96
N TYR A 339 8.36 37.54 7.38
CA TYR A 339 9.20 38.58 6.76
C TYR A 339 8.99 40.04 7.25
N PRO A 340 10.01 40.64 7.93
CA PRO A 340 9.95 42.03 8.41
C PRO A 340 10.07 43.12 7.33
N TYR A 341 10.30 42.79 6.05
CA TYR A 341 10.68 43.81 5.06
C TYR A 341 9.72 44.03 3.89
N GLU A 342 8.72 43.18 3.68
CA GLU A 342 7.62 43.45 2.76
C GLU A 342 6.35 42.82 3.35
N ALA A 343 5.60 43.62 4.12
CA ALA A 343 4.35 43.19 4.71
C ALA A 343 3.26 43.09 3.62
N VAL A 344 3.32 42.05 2.79
CA VAL A 344 2.16 41.64 2.00
C VAL A 344 1.25 40.88 2.96
N TYR A 345 0.11 41.48 3.29
CA TYR A 345 -0.92 40.91 4.16
C TYR A 345 -1.60 39.71 3.49
N THR A 346 -0.90 38.59 3.31
CA THR A 346 -1.49 37.38 2.72
C THR A 346 -2.09 36.53 3.83
N ASN A 347 -3.42 36.56 3.96
CA ASN A 347 -4.16 35.54 4.71
C ASN A 347 -4.02 34.17 4.00
N ALA A 348 -4.36 33.05 4.66
CA ALA A 348 -4.16 31.74 4.03
C ALA A 348 -4.97 31.52 2.76
N VAL A 349 -6.12 32.19 2.61
CA VAL A 349 -6.96 32.09 1.41
C VAL A 349 -6.24 32.71 0.21
N HIS A 350 -5.61 33.88 0.38
CA HIS A 350 -4.74 34.48 -0.63
C HIS A 350 -3.58 33.57 -1.00
N GLN A 351 -2.86 33.06 -0.01
CA GLN A 351 -1.75 32.15 -0.25
C GLN A 351 -2.21 30.86 -0.96
N SER A 352 -3.37 30.33 -0.60
CA SER A 352 -3.97 29.16 -1.24
C SER A 352 -4.38 29.44 -2.69
N ILE A 353 -4.91 30.65 -2.98
CA ILE A 353 -5.21 31.09 -4.35
C ILE A 353 -3.90 31.21 -5.16
N ASP A 354 -2.87 31.84 -4.60
CA ASP A 354 -1.56 31.96 -5.27
C ASP A 354 -0.95 30.59 -5.58
N GLU A 355 -1.00 29.64 -4.63
CA GLU A 355 -0.53 28.27 -4.84
C GLU A 355 -1.38 27.52 -5.88
N ALA A 356 -2.71 27.71 -5.89
CA ALA A 356 -3.59 27.13 -6.91
C ALA A 356 -3.33 27.71 -8.30
N MET A 357 -3.03 29.00 -8.41
CA MET A 357 -2.66 29.66 -9.67
C MET A 357 -1.32 29.14 -10.19
N LYS A 358 -0.31 28.98 -9.30
CA LYS A 358 0.98 28.35 -9.68
C LYS A 358 0.80 26.93 -10.20
N GLY A 359 -0.19 26.21 -9.69
CA GLY A 359 -0.55 24.85 -10.11
C GLY A 359 -1.49 24.76 -11.32
N ASP A 360 -1.91 25.88 -11.92
CA ASP A 360 -2.93 25.94 -12.97
C ASP A 360 -4.26 25.24 -12.58
N HIS A 361 -4.68 25.41 -11.33
CA HIS A 361 -5.88 24.80 -10.76
C HIS A 361 -7.06 25.78 -10.74
N ILE A 362 -7.53 26.16 -11.94
CA ILE A 362 -8.59 27.18 -12.14
C ILE A 362 -9.85 26.89 -11.31
N GLU A 363 -10.30 25.64 -11.26
CA GLU A 363 -11.49 25.24 -10.47
C GLU A 363 -11.33 25.55 -8.97
N VAL A 364 -10.11 25.42 -8.42
CA VAL A 364 -9.84 25.76 -7.02
C VAL A 364 -9.87 27.26 -6.79
N VAL A 365 -9.30 28.03 -7.72
CA VAL A 365 -9.31 29.50 -7.65
C VAL A 365 -10.74 30.02 -7.67
N GLU A 366 -11.56 29.57 -8.62
CA GLU A 366 -12.97 29.92 -8.72
C GLU A 366 -13.75 29.56 -7.45
N TYR A 367 -13.52 28.35 -6.92
CA TYR A 367 -14.17 27.91 -5.69
C TYR A 367 -13.77 28.78 -4.49
N LEU A 368 -12.47 29.06 -4.28
CA LEU A 368 -12.04 29.86 -3.13
C LEU A 368 -12.54 31.32 -3.22
N LEU A 369 -12.56 31.91 -4.42
CA LEU A 369 -13.09 33.25 -4.64
C LEU A 369 -14.60 33.33 -4.38
N ASP A 370 -15.38 32.32 -4.79
CA ASP A 370 -16.81 32.25 -4.50
C ASP A 370 -17.08 32.17 -2.99
N GLN A 371 -16.27 31.40 -2.27
CA GLN A 371 -16.54 31.09 -0.86
C GLN A 371 -16.09 32.20 0.10
N TYR A 372 -15.03 32.95 -0.22
CA TYR A 372 -14.44 33.99 0.63
C TYR A 372 -14.55 35.41 0.06
N GLY A 373 -15.08 35.56 -1.16
CA GLY A 373 -15.30 36.84 -1.82
C GLY A 373 -14.02 37.50 -2.38
N THR A 374 -14.22 38.53 -3.20
CA THR A 374 -13.16 39.32 -3.87
C THR A 374 -12.34 40.24 -2.95
N GLU A 375 -12.54 40.19 -1.63
CA GLU A 375 -11.61 40.81 -0.67
C GLU A 375 -10.27 40.05 -0.60
N ALA A 376 -10.20 38.88 -1.23
CA ALA A 376 -8.97 38.29 -1.71
C ALA A 376 -8.41 39.10 -2.91
N HIS A 377 -7.98 40.34 -2.69
CA HIS A 377 -7.16 41.10 -3.63
C HIS A 377 -5.94 40.27 -4.08
N LEU A 378 -5.98 39.76 -5.31
CA LEU A 378 -4.79 39.33 -6.04
C LEU A 378 -3.70 40.39 -5.81
N PRO A 379 -2.50 40.02 -5.31
CA PRO A 379 -1.39 40.96 -5.29
C PRO A 379 -1.24 41.49 -6.71
N ASN A 380 -1.41 42.81 -6.84
CA ASN A 380 -1.33 43.53 -8.10
C ASN A 380 -0.23 42.93 -8.98
N SER A 381 -0.64 42.35 -10.12
CA SER A 381 0.22 42.10 -11.25
C SER A 381 0.67 43.45 -11.81
N ASN A 382 1.54 44.18 -11.11
CA ASN A 382 2.03 45.50 -11.54
C ASN A 382 3.35 45.91 -10.87
N SER A 383 4.23 44.95 -10.54
CA SER A 383 5.63 45.27 -10.19
C SER A 383 6.69 44.47 -10.93
N HIS A 384 6.35 43.50 -11.78
CA HIS A 384 7.33 42.83 -12.65
C HIS A 384 7.25 43.22 -14.13
N GLU A 385 6.34 44.10 -14.53
CA GLU A 385 6.27 44.61 -15.91
C GLU A 385 7.33 45.68 -16.25
N LYS A 386 8.28 45.99 -15.35
CA LYS A 386 9.36 46.97 -15.64
C LYS A 386 10.80 46.49 -15.47
N ASP A 387 11.06 45.30 -14.94
CA ASP A 387 12.44 44.78 -14.81
C ASP A 387 12.72 43.52 -15.65
N ALA A 388 11.78 43.07 -16.48
CA ALA A 388 11.99 41.96 -17.44
C ALA A 388 12.31 42.44 -18.88
N LEU A 389 12.56 43.73 -19.08
CA LEU A 389 13.13 44.27 -20.33
C LEU A 389 14.65 44.33 -20.23
N HIS A 390 15.30 43.18 -20.03
CA HIS A 390 16.69 42.89 -20.42
C HIS A 390 17.09 41.54 -19.85
N LEU A 391 16.94 40.47 -20.64
CA LEU A 391 17.99 39.49 -20.95
C LEU A 391 17.39 38.27 -21.67
N ASP A 392 17.71 38.23 -22.96
CA ASP A 392 17.95 37.07 -23.80
C ASP A 392 16.77 36.20 -24.26
N VAL A 393 16.17 36.72 -25.33
CA VAL A 393 15.90 35.96 -26.56
C VAL A 393 17.17 35.25 -27.05
N GLU A 394 17.27 33.94 -26.79
CA GLU A 394 17.97 32.91 -27.60
C GLU A 394 17.75 31.57 -26.85
N LYS A 395 17.04 30.54 -27.31
CA LYS A 395 16.78 30.05 -28.66
C LYS A 395 15.40 29.37 -28.69
N CYS A 396 14.61 29.77 -29.67
CA CYS A 396 13.50 28.97 -30.17
C CYS A 396 14.08 27.83 -31.04
N GLY A 397 13.56 26.62 -30.89
CA GLY A 397 13.77 25.51 -31.81
C GLY A 397 12.74 24.42 -31.55
N PRO A 398 12.03 23.90 -32.58
CA PRO A 398 10.64 23.47 -32.45
C PRO A 398 10.44 21.95 -32.51
N ASP A 399 9.21 21.52 -32.15
CA ASP A 399 8.50 20.33 -32.62
C ASP A 399 9.12 18.93 -32.38
N MET A 400 8.38 18.05 -31.68
CA MET A 400 7.76 16.87 -32.32
C MET A 400 7.07 15.91 -31.33
N ARG A 401 5.74 15.89 -31.44
CA ARG A 401 4.80 14.75 -31.51
C ARG A 401 5.25 13.31 -31.17
N LYS A 402 4.36 12.64 -30.42
CA LYS A 402 3.97 11.19 -30.44
C LYS A 402 4.98 10.15 -29.93
N HIS A 403 4.71 9.57 -28.76
CA HIS A 403 4.17 8.20 -28.60
C HIS A 403 3.70 7.97 -27.17
#